data_AF-A0A1F9SIW1-F1
#
_entry.id   AF-A0A1F9SIW1-F1
#
_cell.length_a   1.000
_cell.length_b   1.000
_cell.length_c   1.000
_cell.angle_alpha   90.00
_cell.angle_beta   90.00
_cell.angle_gamma   90.00
#
_symmetry.space_group_name_H-M   'P 1'
#
loop_
_entity.id
_entity.type
_entity.pdbx_description
1 polymer ?
#
loop_
_entity_poly.entity_id
_entity_poly.type
_entity_poly.pdbx_seq_one_letter_code
_entity_poly.pdbx_strand_id
1 'polypeptide(L)'
;MYFSTGPHFAVFSATSTDGVVWGVEDGVRLSTPAGGFYSSSITAVGAYAGTAISSGPYRAYYVGLSSTGIYSVLSATSTDGLAWGRDPDFLMQFGGGSRRVLSLAPYFLGSGRAVLYYVRDNGGAPDPASHRVYAATSSDSGNSFSGETEILSSSGVFHVAISSLTDGTLRLFATASLLGDTTAARVLSADSSDGAGLAFGEPELAFSTNPLTNAIEGLAVTRSTDAYSWRLHLGLRLAAPATTYAFSALTLSPEIYSFSPASVYINDPATDFTLGGEVFSSTAPTVTITKGLDTVPVVSVTRVSDMRLTVRANPNGRPLGAYTVTVTNPDNRSASLGGALRLDFRPGLVAMTDNLFRPLKGDTSKISATIFFPGTVTIKIYDLNGGLVRNLYNGPAGTGATVYTWDGRTDSGQVAASGLYLVRIKGPKTDVKEKIVLIK
;
A
#
# COMPACT_ATOMS: atom_id res chain seq x y z
N MET A 1 21.68 0.01 17.19
CA MET A 1 20.46 -0.03 18.02
C MET A 1 20.77 0.62 19.35
N TYR A 2 19.89 1.49 19.85
CA TYR A 2 19.98 2.04 21.21
C TYR A 2 18.97 1.32 22.09
N PHE A 3 19.37 0.98 23.30
CA PHE A 3 18.52 0.23 24.24
C PHE A 3 18.80 0.65 25.68
N SER A 4 17.82 0.46 26.56
CA SER A 4 17.98 0.66 28.01
C SER A 4 17.72 -0.63 28.75
N THR A 5 18.42 -0.83 29.87
CA THR A 5 18.19 -1.98 30.75
C THR A 5 17.63 -1.51 32.09
N GLY A 6 16.62 -2.21 32.59
CA GLY A 6 15.95 -1.89 33.86
C GLY A 6 16.87 -1.69 35.07
N PRO A 7 17.96 -2.46 35.25
CA PRO A 7 18.85 -2.29 36.40
C PRO A 7 19.74 -1.03 36.35
N HIS A 8 20.02 -0.50 35.15
CA HIS A 8 21.00 0.56 34.97
C HIS A 8 20.38 1.93 34.71
N PHE A 9 19.11 1.96 34.26
CA PHE A 9 18.40 3.19 33.92
C PHE A 9 19.20 4.13 33.00
N ALA A 10 19.99 3.52 32.12
CA ALA A 10 20.90 4.15 31.21
C ALA A 10 20.68 3.59 29.81
N VAL A 11 21.06 4.37 28.81
CA VAL A 11 21.03 3.98 27.41
C VAL A 11 22.40 3.46 27.01
N PHE A 12 22.41 2.31 26.38
CA PHE A 12 23.55 1.66 25.75
C PHE A 12 23.30 1.57 24.24
N SER A 13 24.32 1.14 23.50
CA SER A 13 24.20 0.87 22.08
C SER A 13 24.79 -0.48 21.70
N ALA A 14 24.29 -1.04 20.61
CA ALA A 14 24.83 -2.23 19.99
C ALA A 14 24.81 -2.07 18.47
N THR A 15 25.76 -2.71 17.80
CA THR A 15 25.89 -2.75 16.34
C THR A 15 25.74 -4.16 15.81
N SER A 16 25.28 -4.27 14.57
CA SER A 16 25.14 -5.53 13.85
C SER A 16 25.37 -5.30 12.37
N THR A 17 26.05 -6.26 11.71
CA THR A 17 26.27 -6.24 10.26
C THR A 17 25.22 -7.04 9.50
N ASP A 18 24.52 -7.95 10.16
CA ASP A 18 23.52 -8.86 9.57
C ASP A 18 22.09 -8.67 10.12
N GLY A 19 21.95 -7.83 11.15
CA GLY A 19 20.72 -7.60 11.90
C GLY A 19 20.33 -8.77 12.82
N VAL A 20 21.17 -9.79 12.97
CA VAL A 20 20.89 -10.99 13.77
C VAL A 20 21.82 -11.06 14.97
N VAL A 21 23.13 -10.92 14.74
CA VAL A 21 24.14 -10.93 15.80
C VAL A 21 24.49 -9.51 16.16
N TRP A 22 24.35 -9.18 17.44
CA TRP A 22 24.58 -7.84 17.98
C TRP A 22 25.77 -7.82 18.93
N GLY A 23 26.72 -6.93 18.68
CA GLY A 23 27.79 -6.61 19.61
C GLY A 23 27.41 -5.37 20.41
N VAL A 24 27.36 -5.47 21.74
CA VAL A 24 27.19 -4.30 22.62
C VAL A 24 28.46 -3.47 22.56
N GLU A 25 28.30 -2.18 22.29
CA GLU A 25 29.42 -1.24 22.23
C GLU A 25 29.76 -0.74 23.64
N ASP A 26 31.04 -0.53 23.92
CA ASP A 26 31.50 -0.14 25.25
C ASP A 26 30.98 1.25 25.68
N GLY A 27 30.66 1.36 26.96
CA GLY A 27 30.29 2.61 27.61
C GLY A 27 28.80 2.96 27.58
N VAL A 28 28.44 3.95 28.40
CA VAL A 28 27.07 4.46 28.52
C VAL A 28 26.87 5.61 27.54
N ARG A 29 25.74 5.62 26.83
CA ARG A 29 25.36 6.68 25.89
C ARG A 29 24.65 7.83 26.60
N LEU A 30 23.64 7.51 27.39
CA LEU A 30 22.89 8.48 28.19
C LEU A 30 22.60 7.89 29.57
N SER A 31 22.67 8.72 30.60
CA SER A 31 22.25 8.38 31.96
C SER A 31 21.68 9.60 32.64
N THR A 32 20.85 9.43 33.66
CA THR A 32 20.40 10.53 34.52
C THR A 32 21.32 10.63 35.75
N PRO A 33 21.68 11.84 36.23
CA PRO A 33 22.39 11.98 37.50
C PRO A 33 21.53 11.45 38.66
N ALA A 34 22.10 11.29 39.85
CA ALA A 34 21.32 11.05 41.07
C ALA A 34 20.97 12.41 41.71
N GLY A 35 19.78 12.96 41.41
CA GLY A 35 19.23 14.15 42.09
C GLY A 35 18.43 15.12 41.20
N GLY A 36 17.50 15.85 41.83
CA GLY A 36 16.71 16.96 41.23
C GLY A 36 15.40 16.55 40.55
N PHE A 37 14.81 17.46 39.77
CA PHE A 37 13.69 17.15 38.85
C PHE A 37 14.05 16.09 37.80
N TYR A 38 15.35 15.82 37.66
CA TYR A 38 15.96 15.01 36.61
C TYR A 38 16.53 13.69 37.14
N SER A 39 15.85 12.95 38.02
CA SER A 39 16.29 11.57 38.28
C SER A 39 15.33 10.64 39.01
N SER A 40 15.10 9.51 38.36
CA SER A 40 15.30 8.19 38.95
C SER A 40 15.52 7.14 37.87
N SER A 41 15.01 7.36 36.64
CA SER A 41 15.11 6.34 35.58
C SER A 41 14.98 6.89 34.14
N ILE A 42 15.81 6.40 33.20
CA ILE A 42 15.47 6.42 31.76
C ILE A 42 14.62 5.18 31.45
N THR A 43 13.36 5.38 31.05
CA THR A 43 12.39 4.28 30.85
C THR A 43 12.09 3.97 29.39
N ALA A 44 12.38 4.89 28.47
CA ALA A 44 12.27 4.67 27.04
C ALA A 44 13.23 5.61 26.29
N VAL A 45 13.69 5.19 25.12
CA VAL A 45 14.53 5.99 24.24
C VAL A 45 14.13 5.75 22.79
N GLY A 46 14.10 6.82 22.00
CA GLY A 46 13.98 6.77 20.55
C GLY A 46 15.07 7.67 19.96
N ALA A 47 15.81 7.16 18.98
CA ALA A 47 16.87 7.91 18.33
C ALA A 47 16.68 7.89 16.82
N TYR A 48 17.06 9.00 16.18
CA TYR A 48 17.10 9.13 14.74
C TYR A 48 18.52 9.48 14.31
N ALA A 49 18.96 8.85 13.22
CA ALA A 49 20.24 9.12 12.58
C ALA A 49 19.99 9.47 11.11
N GLY A 50 20.46 10.63 10.66
CA GLY A 50 20.30 11.02 9.27
C GLY A 50 20.58 12.50 9.00
N THR A 51 20.68 12.83 7.71
CA THR A 51 20.98 14.17 7.21
C THR A 51 19.80 15.15 7.31
N ALA A 52 18.60 14.64 7.61
CA ALA A 52 17.39 15.44 7.81
C ALA A 52 17.44 16.29 9.09
N ILE A 53 18.37 16.02 10.01
CA ILE A 53 18.58 16.80 11.23
C ILE A 53 19.55 17.95 10.93
N SER A 54 19.13 19.20 11.18
CA SER A 54 19.98 20.38 10.91
C SER A 54 21.12 20.55 11.91
N SER A 55 20.96 20.08 13.16
CA SER A 55 21.91 20.25 14.26
C SER A 55 23.02 19.19 14.34
N GLY A 56 23.09 18.28 13.36
CA GLY A 56 24.06 17.17 13.36
C GLY A 56 23.38 15.81 13.14
N PRO A 57 24.14 14.75 12.85
CA PRO A 57 23.58 13.53 12.26
C PRO A 57 22.77 12.66 13.25
N TYR A 58 22.83 12.91 14.56
CA TYR A 58 22.12 12.11 15.56
C TYR A 58 21.32 12.97 16.55
N ARG A 59 20.05 12.58 16.75
CA ARG A 59 19.15 13.14 17.76
C ARG A 59 18.46 12.01 18.51
N ALA A 60 18.46 12.09 19.83
CA ALA A 60 17.76 11.16 20.69
C ALA A 60 16.74 11.90 21.54
N TYR A 61 15.63 11.21 21.81
CA TYR A 61 14.63 11.58 22.79
C TYR A 61 14.50 10.45 23.77
N TYR A 62 14.40 10.78 25.05
CA TYR A 62 14.32 9.78 26.09
C TYR A 62 13.38 10.23 27.20
N VAL A 63 12.73 9.25 27.81
CA VAL A 63 11.80 9.50 28.91
C VAL A 63 12.59 9.51 30.20
N GLY A 64 12.54 10.62 30.93
CA GLY A 64 13.01 10.75 32.29
C GLY A 64 11.85 10.72 33.27
N LEU A 65 11.97 9.88 34.30
CA LEU A 65 11.06 9.87 35.45
C LEU A 65 11.66 10.70 36.60
N SER A 66 10.92 11.67 37.12
CA SER A 66 11.33 12.41 38.31
C SER A 66 11.11 11.60 39.59
N SER A 67 11.74 12.00 40.70
CA SER A 67 11.49 11.43 42.03
C SER A 67 10.05 11.60 42.51
N THR A 68 9.29 12.54 41.92
CA THR A 68 7.87 12.79 42.21
C THR A 68 6.93 12.08 41.23
N GLY A 69 7.44 11.20 40.38
CA GLY A 69 6.64 10.41 39.43
C GLY A 69 6.21 11.16 38.17
N ILE A 70 6.83 12.30 37.85
CA ILE A 70 6.52 13.06 36.63
C ILE A 70 7.33 12.50 35.47
N TYR A 71 6.64 12.10 34.41
CA TYR A 71 7.25 11.69 33.16
C TYR A 71 7.56 12.92 32.31
N SER A 72 8.77 12.99 31.79
CA SER A 72 9.19 14.06 30.86
C SER A 72 9.92 13.46 29.68
N VAL A 73 9.74 14.04 28.50
CA VAL A 73 10.58 13.76 27.33
C VAL A 73 11.70 14.77 27.30
N LEU A 74 12.93 14.26 27.34
CA LEU A 74 14.17 15.01 27.23
C LEU A 74 14.83 14.68 25.88
N SER A 75 15.86 15.46 25.52
CA SER A 75 16.61 15.25 24.29
C SER A 75 18.11 15.33 24.47
N ALA A 76 18.81 14.77 23.50
CA ALA A 76 20.25 14.82 23.37
C ALA A 76 20.67 14.81 21.90
N THR A 77 21.83 15.39 21.62
CA THR A 77 22.49 15.35 20.31
C THR A 77 23.80 14.58 20.36
N SER A 78 24.19 14.01 19.24
CA SER A 78 25.52 13.41 19.07
C SER A 78 26.04 13.65 17.65
N THR A 79 27.37 13.71 17.52
CA THR A 79 28.05 13.78 16.23
C THR A 79 28.52 12.43 15.72
N ASP A 80 28.70 11.45 16.61
CA ASP A 80 29.29 10.13 16.33
C ASP A 80 28.35 8.96 16.69
N GLY A 81 27.21 9.24 17.33
CA GLY A 81 26.27 8.24 17.82
C GLY A 81 26.69 7.55 19.13
N LEU A 82 27.89 7.88 19.67
CA LEU A 82 28.48 7.24 20.85
C LEU A 82 28.53 8.21 22.04
N ALA A 83 29.01 9.43 21.83
CA ALA A 83 29.06 10.48 22.84
C ALA A 83 27.84 11.41 22.68
N TRP A 84 27.02 11.50 23.71
CA TRP A 84 25.78 12.28 23.68
C TRP A 84 25.82 13.47 24.63
N GLY A 85 25.57 14.66 24.07
CA GLY A 85 25.34 15.89 24.83
C GLY A 85 23.85 16.06 25.11
N ARG A 86 23.48 16.15 26.39
CA ARG A 86 22.09 16.37 26.80
C ARG A 86 21.70 17.83 26.66
N ASP A 87 20.46 18.07 26.26
CA ASP A 87 19.86 19.40 26.32
C ASP A 87 19.46 19.75 27.76
N PRO A 88 19.48 21.04 28.14
CA PRO A 88 19.30 21.46 29.53
C PRO A 88 17.86 21.31 30.06
N ASP A 89 16.86 21.34 29.17
CA ASP A 89 15.44 21.37 29.53
C ASP A 89 14.68 20.16 28.99
N PHE A 90 13.51 19.89 29.58
CA PHE A 90 12.56 18.92 29.02
C PHE A 90 11.83 19.56 27.83
N LEU A 91 11.57 18.74 26.81
CA LEU A 91 10.79 19.15 25.63
C LEU A 91 9.29 19.07 25.89
N MET A 92 8.87 18.03 26.61
CA MET A 92 7.48 17.82 26.98
C MET A 92 7.42 17.27 28.39
N GLN A 93 6.46 17.73 29.18
CA GLN A 93 6.23 17.26 30.54
C GLN A 93 4.81 16.76 30.70
N PHE A 94 4.70 15.58 31.29
CA PHE A 94 3.45 14.88 31.52
C PHE A 94 3.18 14.87 33.03
N GLY A 95 2.79 16.02 33.57
CA GLY A 95 2.44 16.20 34.99
C GLY A 95 0.95 16.02 35.29
N GLY A 96 0.56 15.85 36.55
CA GLY A 96 -0.84 15.91 36.99
C GLY A 96 -1.62 14.57 37.01
N GLY A 97 -0.94 13.44 37.18
CA GLY A 97 -1.59 12.11 37.29
C GLY A 97 -0.71 10.98 36.75
N SER A 98 -1.30 9.84 36.39
CA SER A 98 -0.58 8.65 35.94
C SER A 98 0.01 8.75 34.53
N ARG A 99 0.25 9.94 33.96
CA ARG A 99 0.57 10.14 32.52
C ARG A 99 1.92 9.53 32.09
N ARG A 100 1.97 8.21 31.91
CA ARG A 100 3.20 7.47 31.57
C ARG A 100 3.50 7.58 30.09
N VAL A 101 4.78 7.71 29.76
CA VAL A 101 5.28 7.59 28.39
C VAL A 101 6.10 6.29 28.29
N LEU A 102 5.71 5.41 27.38
CA LEU A 102 6.19 4.02 27.32
C LEU A 102 7.18 3.77 26.19
N SER A 103 7.07 4.51 25.10
CA SER A 103 7.86 4.32 23.89
C SER A 103 7.94 5.61 23.10
N LEU A 104 9.06 5.83 22.43
CA LEU A 104 9.36 7.00 21.62
C LEU A 104 9.91 6.54 20.26
N ALA A 105 9.41 7.12 19.18
CA ALA A 105 9.90 6.89 17.83
C ALA A 105 9.96 8.25 17.10
N PRO A 106 11.11 8.93 17.10
CA PRO A 106 11.28 10.15 16.33
C PRO A 106 11.45 9.85 14.83
N TYR A 107 10.92 10.73 13.99
CA TYR A 107 11.18 10.72 12.55
C TYR A 107 11.39 12.14 12.04
N PHE A 108 12.43 12.34 11.23
CA PHE A 108 12.76 13.63 10.63
C PHE A 108 12.38 13.63 9.15
N LEU A 109 11.53 14.59 8.78
CA LEU A 109 11.02 14.78 7.41
C LEU A 109 11.91 15.71 6.56
N GLY A 110 12.91 16.35 7.19
CA GLY A 110 13.78 17.33 6.56
C GLY A 110 13.26 18.77 6.67
N SER A 111 14.09 19.75 6.28
CA SER A 111 13.76 21.19 6.30
C SER A 111 13.21 21.68 7.66
N GLY A 112 13.78 21.20 8.77
CA GLY A 112 13.32 21.56 10.11
C GLY A 112 12.14 20.74 10.63
N ARG A 113 11.46 19.97 9.77
CA ARG A 113 10.27 19.22 10.17
C ARG A 113 10.65 17.89 10.82
N ALA A 114 10.08 17.64 11.98
CA ALA A 114 10.15 16.34 12.65
C ALA A 114 8.80 15.98 13.28
N VAL A 115 8.59 14.69 13.47
CA VAL A 115 7.45 14.14 14.20
C VAL A 115 7.99 13.22 15.28
N LEU A 116 7.49 13.37 16.49
CA LEU A 116 7.75 12.44 17.58
C LEU A 116 6.50 11.61 17.81
N TYR A 117 6.58 10.34 17.46
CA TYR A 117 5.56 9.34 17.79
C TYR A 117 5.86 8.76 19.17
N TYR A 118 4.83 8.59 19.99
CA TYR A 118 5.00 8.05 21.32
C TYR A 118 3.76 7.35 21.83
N VAL A 119 3.97 6.41 22.74
CA VAL A 119 2.89 5.71 23.43
C VAL A 119 2.74 6.30 24.82
N ARG A 120 1.52 6.70 25.17
CA ARG A 120 1.17 7.08 26.54
C ARG A 120 -0.24 6.64 26.92
N ASP A 121 -0.50 6.60 28.22
CA ASP A 121 -1.85 6.41 28.75
C ASP A 121 -2.70 7.71 28.69
N ASN A 122 -3.95 7.61 29.11
CA ASN A 122 -4.91 8.72 29.15
C ASN A 122 -4.83 9.59 30.42
N GLY A 123 -3.87 9.34 31.32
CA GLY A 123 -3.72 10.02 32.59
C GLY A 123 -4.63 9.54 33.73
N GLY A 124 -5.46 8.52 33.49
CA GLY A 124 -6.33 7.88 34.49
C GLY A 124 -5.61 6.92 35.43
N ALA A 125 -6.32 5.98 36.06
CA ALA A 125 -5.67 4.92 36.81
C ALA A 125 -4.79 4.05 35.87
N PRO A 126 -3.71 3.41 36.37
CA PRO A 126 -2.88 2.53 35.56
C PRO A 126 -3.70 1.42 34.88
N ASP A 127 -3.95 1.59 33.58
CA ASP A 127 -4.73 0.65 32.78
C ASP A 127 -4.04 0.47 31.42
N PRO A 128 -3.46 -0.70 31.13
CA PRO A 128 -2.85 -0.98 29.84
C PRO A 128 -3.80 -0.76 28.66
N ALA A 129 -5.11 -1.00 28.83
CA ALA A 129 -6.09 -0.79 27.77
C ALA A 129 -6.26 0.70 27.40
N SER A 130 -5.84 1.63 28.26
CA SER A 130 -5.89 3.07 28.00
C SER A 130 -4.75 3.58 27.12
N HIS A 131 -3.70 2.79 26.90
CA HIS A 131 -2.55 3.23 26.14
C HIS A 131 -2.91 3.46 24.66
N ARG A 132 -2.42 4.56 24.10
CA ARG A 132 -2.62 4.97 22.69
C ARG A 132 -1.32 5.49 22.09
N VAL A 133 -1.27 5.55 20.76
CA VAL A 133 -0.19 6.22 20.03
C VAL A 133 -0.59 7.67 19.77
N TYR A 134 0.29 8.59 20.16
CA TYR A 134 0.20 10.01 19.89
C TYR A 134 1.38 10.46 19.03
N ALA A 135 1.18 11.54 18.29
CA ALA A 135 2.21 12.26 17.57
C ALA A 135 2.24 13.71 18.01
N ALA A 136 3.43 14.28 18.12
CA ALA A 136 3.63 15.73 18.20
C ALA A 136 4.59 16.17 17.09
N THR A 137 4.40 17.39 16.59
CA THR A 137 5.16 17.91 15.45
C THR A 137 6.15 18.99 15.87
N SER A 138 7.23 19.09 15.10
CA SER A 138 8.28 20.08 15.24
C SER A 138 8.52 20.76 13.89
N SER A 139 8.85 22.05 13.95
CA SER A 139 9.29 22.86 12.80
C SER A 139 10.70 23.42 12.97
N ASP A 140 11.39 23.07 14.06
CA ASP A 140 12.68 23.62 14.48
C ASP A 140 13.75 22.53 14.64
N SER A 141 13.69 21.49 13.79
CA SER A 141 14.56 20.31 13.83
C SER A 141 14.49 19.53 15.14
N GLY A 142 13.29 19.39 15.70
CA GLY A 142 13.06 18.59 16.89
C GLY A 142 13.63 19.21 18.17
N ASN A 143 13.76 20.54 18.17
CA ASN A 143 14.15 21.30 19.37
C ASN A 143 12.93 21.68 20.21
N SER A 144 11.72 21.65 19.65
CA SER A 144 10.45 21.74 20.36
C SER A 144 9.37 20.92 19.66
N PHE A 145 8.35 20.47 20.43
CA PHE A 145 7.21 19.71 19.91
C PHE A 145 5.89 20.30 20.39
N SER A 146 4.88 20.31 19.51
CA SER A 146 3.54 20.79 19.82
C SER A 146 2.47 20.07 18.97
N GLY A 147 1.20 20.37 19.24
CA GLY A 147 0.08 19.84 18.44
C GLY A 147 -0.12 18.34 18.60
N GLU A 148 -0.17 17.85 19.84
CA GLU A 148 -0.39 16.43 20.11
C GLU A 148 -1.69 15.93 19.47
N THR A 149 -1.60 14.82 18.73
CA THR A 149 -2.73 14.18 18.05
C THR A 149 -2.67 12.67 18.26
N GLU A 150 -3.80 12.03 18.56
CA GLU A 150 -3.93 10.56 18.57
C GLU A 150 -3.97 10.04 17.13
N ILE A 151 -3.12 9.06 16.80
CA ILE A 151 -2.80 8.69 15.39
C ILE A 151 -3.13 7.25 15.03
N LEU A 152 -3.44 6.39 16.01
CA LEU A 152 -3.95 5.05 15.75
C LEU A 152 -5.18 4.81 16.62
N SER A 153 -6.26 4.32 16.02
CA SER A 153 -7.52 3.94 16.68
C SER A 153 -7.39 2.75 17.65
N SER A 154 -6.21 2.11 17.71
CA SER A 154 -5.94 0.92 18.51
C SER A 154 -5.73 1.25 19.98
N SER A 155 -6.40 0.51 20.86
CA SER A 155 -6.19 0.52 22.31
C SER A 155 -5.19 -0.54 22.76
N GLY A 156 -4.60 -0.37 23.95
CA GLY A 156 -3.72 -1.40 24.50
C GLY A 156 -2.35 -1.43 23.83
N VAL A 157 -1.82 -0.27 23.45
CA VAL A 157 -0.54 -0.14 22.74
C VAL A 157 0.63 -0.02 23.73
N PHE A 158 1.82 -0.52 23.39
CA PHE A 158 2.99 -0.47 24.31
C PHE A 158 4.24 0.13 23.68
N HIS A 159 4.57 -0.29 22.46
CA HIS A 159 5.72 0.20 21.73
C HIS A 159 5.31 0.71 20.36
N VAL A 160 6.02 1.74 19.89
CA VAL A 160 5.88 2.30 18.55
C VAL A 160 7.25 2.32 17.86
N ALA A 161 7.26 2.02 16.57
CA ALA A 161 8.39 2.19 15.69
C ALA A 161 7.90 2.80 14.37
N ILE A 162 8.78 3.51 13.67
CA ILE A 162 8.46 4.21 12.44
C ILE A 162 9.60 4.05 11.46
N SER A 163 9.28 3.89 10.19
CA SER A 163 10.25 3.90 9.10
C SER A 163 9.57 4.41 7.82
N SER A 164 10.35 4.63 6.78
CA SER A 164 9.85 5.04 5.47
C SER A 164 10.04 3.96 4.41
N LEU A 165 9.13 3.97 3.46
CA LEU A 165 9.26 3.33 2.17
C LEU A 165 10.03 4.24 1.21
N THR A 166 10.44 3.69 0.07
CA THR A 166 11.28 4.39 -0.91
C THR A 166 10.56 5.57 -1.59
N ASP A 167 9.24 5.54 -1.65
CA ASP A 167 8.41 6.63 -2.17
C ASP A 167 8.17 7.76 -1.14
N GLY A 168 8.71 7.64 0.07
CA GLY A 168 8.52 8.59 1.16
C GLY A 168 7.33 8.30 2.06
N THR A 169 6.51 7.28 1.75
CA THR A 169 5.43 6.83 2.64
C THR A 169 6.00 6.40 3.99
N LEU A 170 5.39 6.85 5.09
CA LEU A 170 5.77 6.40 6.42
C LEU A 170 4.91 5.20 6.83
N ARG A 171 5.57 4.16 7.35
CA ARG A 171 4.93 2.98 7.94
C ARG A 171 5.20 2.94 9.43
N LEU A 172 4.13 3.05 10.20
CA LEU A 172 4.17 2.97 11.66
C LEU A 172 3.87 1.53 12.08
N PHE A 173 4.65 1.03 13.02
CA PHE A 173 4.45 -0.27 13.66
C PHE A 173 4.14 -0.03 15.14
N ALA A 174 3.12 -0.70 15.65
CA ALA A 174 2.71 -0.59 17.03
C ALA A 174 2.49 -1.97 17.64
N THR A 175 3.04 -2.24 18.83
CA THR A 175 2.65 -3.44 19.58
C THR A 175 1.32 -3.19 20.27
N ALA A 176 0.39 -4.14 20.19
CA ALA A 176 -0.91 -4.03 20.82
C ALA A 176 -1.28 -5.30 21.57
N SER A 177 -2.15 -5.18 22.57
CA SER A 177 -2.81 -6.33 23.16
C SER A 177 -3.86 -6.91 22.21
N LEU A 178 -4.18 -8.20 22.39
CA LEU A 178 -5.38 -8.77 21.80
C LEU A 178 -6.62 -8.16 22.46
N LEU A 179 -7.75 -8.17 21.74
CA LEU A 179 -8.99 -7.63 22.28
C LEU A 179 -9.37 -8.34 23.58
N GLY A 180 -9.55 -7.57 24.65
CA GLY A 180 -9.85 -8.09 25.99
C GLY A 180 -8.63 -8.51 26.82
N ASP A 181 -7.40 -8.38 26.29
CA ASP A 181 -6.15 -8.68 26.97
C ASP A 181 -5.42 -7.39 27.41
N THR A 182 -4.53 -7.54 28.38
CA THR A 182 -3.67 -6.48 28.93
C THR A 182 -2.19 -6.66 28.57
N THR A 183 -1.85 -7.72 27.84
CA THR A 183 -0.48 -8.02 27.41
C THR A 183 -0.31 -7.77 25.91
N ALA A 184 0.82 -7.18 25.51
CA ALA A 184 1.13 -7.00 24.10
C ALA A 184 1.38 -8.36 23.43
N ALA A 185 0.59 -8.70 22.42
CA ALA A 185 0.65 -10.01 21.76
C ALA A 185 0.58 -9.93 20.23
N ARG A 186 0.50 -8.72 19.67
CA ARG A 186 0.52 -8.47 18.22
C ARG A 186 1.33 -7.23 17.88
N VAL A 187 1.83 -7.20 16.66
CA VAL A 187 2.35 -6.00 15.99
C VAL A 187 1.37 -5.63 14.90
N LEU A 188 0.88 -4.41 14.96
CA LEU A 188 0.07 -3.79 13.92
C LEU A 188 0.95 -2.88 13.08
N SER A 189 0.63 -2.74 11.79
CA SER A 189 1.26 -1.77 10.90
C SER A 189 0.22 -0.93 10.19
N ALA A 190 0.51 0.36 10.00
CA ALA A 190 -0.32 1.25 9.20
C ALA A 190 0.56 2.17 8.37
N ASP A 191 0.12 2.44 7.14
CA ASP A 191 0.77 3.37 6.23
C ASP A 191 0.13 4.75 6.30
N SER A 192 0.98 5.76 6.14
CA SER A 192 0.53 7.13 6.09
C SER A 192 -0.02 7.47 4.71
N SER A 193 -1.23 8.00 4.66
CA SER A 193 -1.90 8.32 3.39
C SER A 193 -1.32 9.57 2.69
N ASP A 194 -0.63 10.44 3.43
CA ASP A 194 -0.05 11.69 2.94
C ASP A 194 1.49 11.71 2.94
N GLY A 195 2.13 10.62 3.41
CA GLY A 195 3.58 10.52 3.54
C GLY A 195 4.20 11.45 4.60
N ALA A 196 3.39 12.23 5.32
CA ALA A 196 3.84 13.13 6.38
C ALA A 196 3.60 12.56 7.79
N GLY A 197 2.93 11.40 7.88
CA GLY A 197 2.83 10.56 9.08
C GLY A 197 1.88 11.06 10.15
N LEU A 198 1.01 12.04 9.87
CA LEU A 198 -0.02 12.45 10.82
C LEU A 198 -1.37 11.77 10.57
N ALA A 199 -1.58 11.24 9.36
CA ALA A 199 -2.73 10.42 9.02
C ALA A 199 -2.25 9.04 8.61
N PHE A 200 -2.76 8.00 9.28
CA PHE A 200 -2.52 6.60 8.97
C PHE A 200 -3.82 5.91 8.56
N GLY A 201 -3.71 4.94 7.65
CA GLY A 201 -4.82 4.05 7.30
C GLY A 201 -5.22 3.13 8.46
N GLU A 202 -6.23 2.30 8.23
CA GLU A 202 -6.62 1.28 9.20
C GLU A 202 -5.45 0.32 9.45
N PRO A 203 -5.10 0.03 10.71
CA PRO A 203 -3.96 -0.81 11.03
C PRO A 203 -4.22 -2.27 10.67
N GLU A 204 -3.23 -2.89 10.02
CA GLU A 204 -3.23 -4.29 9.62
C GLU A 204 -2.35 -5.14 10.56
N LEU A 205 -2.63 -6.44 10.65
CA LEU A 205 -1.86 -7.35 11.47
C LEU A 205 -0.53 -7.73 10.77
N ALA A 206 0.59 -7.28 11.31
CA ALA A 206 1.91 -7.63 10.80
C ALA A 206 2.50 -8.89 11.46
N PHE A 207 2.25 -9.08 12.76
CA PHE A 207 2.76 -10.23 13.53
C PHE A 207 1.86 -10.51 14.73
N SER A 208 1.75 -11.76 15.16
CA SER A 208 1.11 -12.11 16.43
C SER A 208 1.81 -13.27 17.13
N THR A 209 1.59 -13.36 18.44
CA THR A 209 2.02 -14.46 19.30
C THR A 209 0.85 -14.97 20.13
N ASN A 210 1.00 -16.11 20.79
CA ASN A 210 0.00 -16.60 21.74
C ASN A 210 0.10 -15.80 23.05
N PRO A 211 -0.93 -14.99 23.41
CA PRO A 211 -0.88 -14.10 24.57
C PRO A 211 -0.78 -14.84 25.91
N LEU A 212 -1.32 -16.06 25.98
CA LEU A 212 -1.31 -16.85 27.23
C LEU A 212 0.09 -17.32 27.60
N THR A 213 0.99 -17.36 26.62
CA THR A 213 2.36 -17.86 26.81
C THR A 213 3.42 -16.81 26.56
N ASN A 214 3.16 -15.80 25.74
CA ASN A 214 4.18 -14.88 25.26
C ASN A 214 3.73 -13.42 25.32
N ALA A 215 4.61 -12.54 25.78
CA ALA A 215 4.40 -11.10 25.76
C ALA A 215 5.50 -10.39 24.95
N ILE A 216 5.11 -9.39 24.17
CA ILE A 216 6.03 -8.51 23.43
C ILE A 216 6.45 -7.35 24.36
N GLU A 217 7.75 -7.21 24.61
CA GLU A 217 8.31 -6.23 25.56
C GLU A 217 9.27 -5.24 24.89
N GLY A 218 9.46 -5.36 23.58
CA GLY A 218 10.28 -4.44 22.81
C GLY A 218 9.96 -4.55 21.33
N LEU A 219 10.08 -3.43 20.64
CA LEU A 219 9.89 -3.32 19.20
C LEU A 219 10.96 -2.40 18.63
N ALA A 220 11.66 -2.89 17.62
CA ALA A 220 12.43 -2.05 16.72
C ALA A 220 12.23 -2.55 15.30
N VAL A 221 12.22 -1.64 14.33
CA VAL A 221 12.07 -1.98 12.92
C VAL A 221 13.24 -1.41 12.17
N THR A 222 13.82 -2.21 11.27
CA THR A 222 14.79 -1.75 10.30
C THR A 222 14.34 -2.13 8.92
N ARG A 223 14.73 -1.33 7.93
CA ARG A 223 14.52 -1.64 6.52
C ARG A 223 15.88 -1.59 5.85
N SER A 224 16.25 -2.67 5.19
CA SER A 224 17.51 -2.74 4.44
C SER A 224 17.43 -1.78 3.24
N THR A 225 18.54 -1.16 2.88
CA THR A 225 18.61 -0.25 1.72
C THR A 225 19.04 -0.95 0.42
N ASP A 226 19.55 -2.17 0.52
CA ASP A 226 20.05 -2.98 -0.59
C ASP A 226 19.05 -4.05 -1.05
N ALA A 227 18.49 -4.80 -0.10
CA ALA A 227 17.46 -5.81 -0.32
C ALA A 227 16.04 -5.26 -0.16
N TYR A 228 15.87 -4.11 0.49
CA TYR A 228 14.57 -3.47 0.78
C TYR A 228 13.65 -4.28 1.69
N SER A 229 14.20 -5.35 2.28
CA SER A 229 13.53 -6.18 3.26
C SER A 229 13.34 -5.43 4.58
N TRP A 230 12.18 -5.64 5.18
CA TRP A 230 11.85 -5.26 6.54
C TRP A 230 12.38 -6.30 7.52
N ARG A 231 13.05 -5.84 8.58
CA ARG A 231 13.35 -6.66 9.75
C ARG A 231 12.67 -6.08 10.98
N LEU A 232 11.84 -6.92 11.59
CA LEU A 232 11.19 -6.67 12.86
C LEU A 232 12.06 -7.29 13.95
N HIS A 233 12.48 -6.50 14.94
CA HIS A 233 13.16 -6.96 16.15
C HIS A 233 12.20 -6.89 17.33
N LEU A 234 12.07 -8.00 18.06
CA LEU A 234 11.11 -8.14 19.15
C LEU A 234 11.82 -8.61 20.42
N GLY A 235 11.52 -7.96 21.54
CA GLY A 235 11.71 -8.58 22.84
C GLY A 235 10.51 -9.46 23.12
N LEU A 236 10.68 -10.79 23.21
CA LEU A 236 9.60 -11.71 23.58
C LEU A 236 9.92 -12.36 24.91
N ARG A 237 9.04 -12.16 25.89
CA ARG A 237 9.04 -12.91 27.14
C ARG A 237 8.21 -14.18 26.93
N LEU A 238 8.83 -15.34 27.11
CA LEU A 238 8.18 -16.65 26.96
C LEU A 238 7.75 -17.21 28.33
N ALA A 239 6.70 -18.02 28.35
CA ALA A 239 6.22 -18.68 29.56
C ALA A 239 7.23 -19.72 30.07
N ALA A 240 7.67 -19.52 31.32
CA ALA A 240 8.51 -20.37 32.18
C ALA A 240 9.85 -20.88 31.57
N PRO A 241 11.01 -20.33 32.01
CA PRO A 241 11.21 -19.23 32.97
C PRO A 241 10.93 -17.86 32.30
N ALA A 242 10.51 -16.86 33.07
CA ALA A 242 10.18 -15.49 32.64
C ALA A 242 11.41 -14.71 32.10
N THR A 243 12.01 -15.25 31.05
CA THR A 243 13.18 -14.71 30.38
C THR A 243 12.71 -14.02 29.11
N THR A 244 13.17 -12.80 28.92
CA THR A 244 12.95 -12.05 27.68
C THR A 244 14.08 -12.34 26.71
N TYR A 245 13.73 -12.80 25.51
CA TYR A 245 14.68 -13.09 24.44
C TYR A 245 14.51 -12.08 23.31
N ALA A 246 15.62 -11.77 22.64
CA ALA A 246 15.59 -11.00 21.41
C ALA A 246 15.30 -11.94 20.22
N PHE A 247 14.23 -11.65 19.50
CA PHE A 247 13.85 -12.31 18.25
C PHE A 247 13.93 -11.32 17.10
N SER A 248 14.07 -11.85 15.88
CA SER A 248 13.81 -11.06 14.69
C SER A 248 13.07 -11.84 13.62
N ALA A 249 12.25 -11.15 12.84
CA ALA A 249 11.60 -11.65 11.64
C ALA A 249 12.03 -10.79 10.45
N LEU A 250 12.27 -11.41 9.30
CA LEU A 250 12.73 -10.76 8.08
C LEU A 250 11.75 -11.02 6.94
N THR A 251 11.35 -9.99 6.20
CA THR A 251 10.58 -10.18 4.96
C THR A 251 11.50 -10.70 3.87
N LEU A 252 11.18 -11.87 3.36
CA LEU A 252 12.03 -12.59 2.42
C LEU A 252 11.51 -12.51 0.98
N SER A 253 10.20 -12.67 0.78
CA SER A 253 9.59 -12.64 -0.55
C SER A 253 9.20 -11.22 -0.97
N PRO A 254 9.18 -10.92 -2.29
CA PRO A 254 8.51 -9.72 -2.78
C PRO A 254 7.02 -9.76 -2.43
N GLU A 255 6.36 -8.61 -2.52
CA GLU A 255 4.91 -8.50 -2.44
C GLU A 255 4.39 -7.76 -3.66
N ILE A 256 3.16 -8.07 -4.09
CA ILE A 256 2.52 -7.45 -5.26
C ILE A 256 1.20 -6.84 -4.82
N TYR A 257 1.06 -5.53 -4.98
CA TYR A 257 -0.15 -4.78 -4.63
C TYR A 257 -1.04 -4.54 -5.86
N SER A 258 -0.45 -4.31 -7.02
CA SER A 258 -1.21 -3.93 -8.20
C SER A 258 -0.52 -4.28 -9.52
N PHE A 259 -1.34 -4.40 -10.56
CA PHE A 259 -0.90 -4.54 -11.95
C PHE A 259 -1.85 -3.75 -12.84
N SER A 260 -1.34 -2.73 -13.54
CA SER A 260 -2.16 -1.77 -14.28
C SER A 260 -1.59 -1.48 -15.66
N PRO A 261 -2.41 -1.45 -16.74
CA PRO A 261 -3.86 -1.66 -16.73
C PRO A 261 -4.25 -3.09 -16.35
N ALA A 262 -5.29 -3.24 -15.53
CA ALA A 262 -5.78 -4.53 -15.07
C ALA A 262 -6.59 -5.29 -16.14
N SER A 263 -6.87 -4.67 -17.28
CA SER A 263 -7.50 -5.32 -18.43
C SER A 263 -6.97 -4.77 -19.75
N VAL A 264 -6.72 -5.67 -20.69
CA VAL A 264 -6.30 -5.37 -22.07
C VAL A 264 -7.00 -6.33 -23.03
N TYR A 265 -6.93 -6.02 -24.32
CA TYR A 265 -7.55 -6.82 -25.36
C TYR A 265 -6.57 -7.80 -26.00
N ILE A 266 -7.09 -8.96 -26.43
CA ILE A 266 -6.32 -10.00 -27.12
C ILE A 266 -5.81 -9.60 -28.51
N ASN A 267 -6.10 -8.38 -28.96
CA ASN A 267 -5.58 -7.78 -30.19
C ASN A 267 -4.83 -6.48 -29.92
N ASP A 268 -4.52 -6.15 -28.66
CA ASP A 268 -3.60 -5.07 -28.35
C ASP A 268 -2.17 -5.45 -28.80
N PRO A 269 -1.36 -4.45 -29.20
CA PRO A 269 0.07 -4.66 -29.39
C PRO A 269 0.76 -4.93 -28.04
N ALA A 270 2.08 -5.12 -28.07
CA ALA A 270 2.86 -5.15 -26.83
C ALA A 270 2.58 -3.90 -25.99
N THR A 271 2.13 -4.14 -24.76
CA THR A 271 1.58 -3.14 -23.84
C THR A 271 2.48 -3.03 -22.61
N ASP A 272 2.65 -1.82 -22.11
CA ASP A 272 3.39 -1.56 -20.88
C ASP A 272 2.43 -1.58 -19.69
N PHE A 273 2.81 -2.31 -18.67
CA PHE A 273 2.12 -2.45 -17.40
C PHE A 273 2.97 -1.85 -16.28
N THR A 274 2.32 -1.15 -15.36
CA THR A 274 2.89 -0.77 -14.07
C THR A 274 2.53 -1.86 -13.07
N LEU A 275 3.56 -2.48 -12.48
CA LEU A 275 3.43 -3.42 -11.38
C LEU A 275 3.88 -2.71 -10.11
N GLY A 276 2.96 -2.54 -9.15
CA GLY A 276 3.23 -1.98 -7.82
C GLY A 276 3.34 -3.08 -6.78
N GLY A 277 4.24 -2.91 -5.82
CA GLY A 277 4.51 -3.89 -4.77
C GLY A 277 5.58 -3.42 -3.81
N GLU A 278 6.28 -4.37 -3.18
CA GLU A 278 7.39 -4.11 -2.26
C GLU A 278 8.46 -5.21 -2.36
N VAL A 279 9.66 -4.89 -1.87
CA VAL A 279 10.81 -5.81 -1.80
C VAL A 279 11.22 -6.35 -3.19
N PHE A 280 11.11 -5.52 -4.24
CA PHE A 280 11.74 -5.83 -5.53
C PHE A 280 13.25 -5.60 -5.43
N SER A 281 14.00 -6.69 -5.63
CA SER A 281 15.46 -6.70 -5.55
C SER A 281 16.10 -5.61 -6.40
N SER A 282 17.26 -5.09 -5.97
CA SER A 282 18.04 -4.09 -6.70
C SER A 282 18.42 -4.54 -8.12
N THR A 283 18.72 -5.82 -8.28
CA THR A 283 18.78 -6.49 -9.59
C THR A 283 17.36 -6.79 -10.07
N ALA A 284 17.04 -6.39 -11.30
CA ALA A 284 15.68 -6.50 -11.83
C ALA A 284 15.11 -7.92 -11.69
N PRO A 285 13.93 -8.09 -11.07
CA PRO A 285 13.28 -9.38 -10.94
C PRO A 285 12.72 -9.87 -12.27
N THR A 286 12.40 -11.16 -12.33
CA THR A 286 11.65 -11.74 -13.46
C THR A 286 10.15 -11.65 -13.20
N VAL A 287 9.36 -11.51 -14.26
CA VAL A 287 7.89 -11.49 -14.19
C VAL A 287 7.33 -12.52 -15.15
N THR A 288 6.36 -13.30 -14.69
CA THR A 288 5.56 -14.21 -15.53
C THR A 288 4.09 -13.87 -15.41
N ILE A 289 3.34 -14.09 -16.50
CA ILE A 289 1.91 -13.81 -16.58
C ILE A 289 1.25 -15.06 -17.14
N THR A 290 0.49 -15.78 -16.30
CA THR A 290 0.04 -17.14 -16.60
C THR A 290 -1.45 -17.36 -16.35
N LYS A 291 -2.03 -18.29 -17.12
CA LYS A 291 -3.37 -18.83 -16.92
C LYS A 291 -3.32 -20.33 -17.18
N GLY A 292 -3.21 -21.14 -16.13
CA GLY A 292 -2.92 -22.57 -16.28
C GLY A 292 -1.58 -22.76 -16.98
N LEU A 293 -1.58 -23.42 -18.14
CA LEU A 293 -0.38 -23.61 -18.96
C LEU A 293 -0.14 -22.48 -19.97
N ASP A 294 -1.12 -21.59 -20.18
CA ASP A 294 -1.00 -20.47 -21.10
C ASP A 294 -0.18 -19.34 -20.48
N THR A 295 0.65 -18.68 -21.29
CA THR A 295 1.48 -17.56 -20.87
C THR A 295 1.28 -16.36 -21.79
N VAL A 296 1.27 -15.16 -21.20
CA VAL A 296 1.44 -13.90 -21.95
C VAL A 296 2.94 -13.61 -22.05
N PRO A 297 3.54 -13.57 -23.26
CA PRO A 297 4.97 -13.32 -23.41
C PRO A 297 5.37 -11.97 -22.82
N VAL A 298 6.31 -11.99 -21.87
CA VAL A 298 6.95 -10.79 -21.32
C VAL A 298 8.14 -10.43 -22.20
N VAL A 299 8.14 -9.21 -22.72
CA VAL A 299 9.17 -8.66 -23.62
C VAL A 299 10.33 -8.07 -22.81
N SER A 300 10.01 -7.31 -21.76
CA SER A 300 11.02 -6.72 -20.88
C SER A 300 10.44 -6.41 -19.50
N VAL A 301 11.30 -6.44 -18.50
CA VAL A 301 11.00 -5.96 -17.14
C VAL A 301 12.04 -4.90 -16.80
N THR A 302 11.58 -3.70 -16.46
CA THR A 302 12.42 -2.60 -16.02
C THR A 302 12.09 -2.27 -14.58
N ARG A 303 13.10 -2.32 -13.71
CA ARG A 303 12.94 -1.90 -12.32
C ARG A 303 12.96 -0.39 -12.23
N VAL A 304 11.92 0.20 -11.63
CA VAL A 304 11.85 1.64 -11.34
C VAL A 304 12.30 1.89 -9.90
N SER A 305 11.79 1.11 -8.96
CA SER A 305 12.20 1.08 -7.55
C SER A 305 11.96 -0.32 -6.98
N ASP A 306 12.23 -0.50 -5.69
CA ASP A 306 11.83 -1.69 -4.94
C ASP A 306 10.31 -1.82 -4.76
N MET A 307 9.56 -0.79 -5.16
CA MET A 307 8.10 -0.76 -5.08
C MET A 307 7.41 -0.73 -6.44
N ARG A 308 8.18 -0.61 -7.53
CA ARG A 308 7.60 -0.46 -8.87
C ARG A 308 8.45 -1.09 -9.97
N LEU A 309 7.79 -1.86 -10.82
CA LEU A 309 8.33 -2.37 -12.07
C LEU A 309 7.50 -1.86 -13.25
N THR A 310 8.14 -1.65 -14.39
CA THR A 310 7.50 -1.54 -15.70
C THR A 310 7.66 -2.87 -16.42
N VAL A 311 6.55 -3.51 -16.78
CA VAL A 311 6.52 -4.81 -17.44
C VAL A 311 5.94 -4.61 -18.84
N ARG A 312 6.70 -4.89 -19.89
CA ARG A 312 6.20 -4.88 -21.26
C ARG A 312 5.83 -6.30 -21.65
N ALA A 313 4.57 -6.54 -22.03
CA ALA A 313 4.09 -7.88 -22.40
C ALA A 313 3.16 -7.85 -23.62
N ASN A 314 3.08 -8.98 -24.34
CA ASN A 314 2.30 -9.10 -25.58
C ASN A 314 1.03 -9.95 -25.37
N PRO A 315 -0.15 -9.32 -25.16
CA PRO A 315 -1.42 -10.05 -24.97
C PRO A 315 -1.99 -10.62 -26.27
N ASN A 316 -1.40 -10.34 -27.43
CA ASN A 316 -1.96 -10.68 -28.72
C ASN A 316 -2.15 -12.20 -28.88
N GLY A 317 -3.36 -12.60 -29.26
CA GLY A 317 -3.74 -13.98 -29.57
C GLY A 317 -3.83 -14.89 -28.34
N ARG A 318 -3.72 -14.34 -27.13
CA ARG A 318 -3.76 -15.14 -25.90
C ARG A 318 -5.21 -15.48 -25.50
N PRO A 319 -5.45 -16.61 -24.84
CA PRO A 319 -6.79 -16.97 -24.39
C PRO A 319 -7.46 -15.90 -23.52
N LEU A 320 -8.75 -15.69 -23.70
CA LEU A 320 -9.54 -14.79 -22.86
C LEU A 320 -9.56 -15.26 -21.40
N GLY A 321 -9.61 -14.34 -20.44
CA GLY A 321 -9.81 -14.66 -19.03
C GLY A 321 -8.85 -13.93 -18.09
N ALA A 322 -8.86 -14.35 -16.83
CA ALA A 322 -8.01 -13.80 -15.78
C ALA A 322 -6.67 -14.54 -15.74
N TYR A 323 -5.59 -13.76 -15.61
CA TYR A 323 -4.20 -14.20 -15.52
C TYR A 323 -3.62 -13.82 -14.16
N THR A 324 -2.78 -14.70 -13.65
CA THR A 324 -1.96 -14.48 -12.46
C THR A 324 -0.64 -13.85 -12.89
N VAL A 325 -0.23 -12.81 -12.17
CA VAL A 325 1.09 -12.19 -12.34
C VAL A 325 1.99 -12.68 -11.20
N THR A 326 3.15 -13.22 -11.53
CA THR A 326 4.15 -13.67 -10.55
C THR A 326 5.43 -12.89 -10.73
N VAL A 327 5.97 -12.34 -9.64
CA VAL A 327 7.28 -11.71 -9.58
C VAL A 327 8.22 -12.64 -8.85
N THR A 328 9.40 -12.89 -9.41
CA THR A 328 10.45 -13.70 -8.79
C THR A 328 11.76 -12.90 -8.74
N ASN A 329 12.23 -12.62 -7.53
CA ASN A 329 13.52 -12.01 -7.28
C ASN A 329 14.66 -12.99 -7.64
N PRO A 330 15.91 -12.49 -7.86
CA PRO A 330 17.06 -13.33 -8.21
C PRO A 330 17.43 -14.41 -7.18
N ASP A 331 16.97 -14.29 -5.93
CA ASP A 331 17.13 -15.28 -4.87
C ASP A 331 16.05 -16.39 -4.92
N ASN A 332 15.27 -16.45 -6.01
CA ASN A 332 14.16 -17.36 -6.26
C ASN A 332 12.93 -17.18 -5.35
N ARG A 333 12.88 -16.10 -4.57
CA ARG A 333 11.69 -15.79 -3.79
C ARG A 333 10.69 -15.05 -4.65
N SER A 334 9.42 -15.42 -4.47
CA SER A 334 8.37 -14.95 -5.35
C SER A 334 7.07 -14.64 -4.61
N ALA A 335 6.27 -13.81 -5.28
CA ALA A 335 4.87 -13.56 -4.93
C ALA A 335 4.03 -13.61 -6.19
N SER A 336 2.73 -13.89 -6.01
CA SER A 336 1.77 -13.98 -7.11
C SER A 336 0.51 -13.19 -6.77
N LEU A 337 0.05 -12.36 -7.70
CA LEU A 337 -1.24 -11.69 -7.65
C LEU A 337 -2.19 -12.40 -8.61
N GLY A 338 -3.11 -13.19 -8.05
CA GLY A 338 -4.12 -13.93 -8.80
C GLY A 338 -5.13 -13.00 -9.45
N GLY A 339 -5.45 -13.24 -10.73
CA GLY A 339 -6.42 -12.42 -11.46
C GLY A 339 -6.00 -10.96 -11.69
N ALA A 340 -4.71 -10.67 -11.56
CA ALA A 340 -4.13 -9.34 -11.74
C ALA A 340 -4.35 -8.73 -13.14
N LEU A 341 -4.48 -9.57 -14.17
CA LEU A 341 -4.71 -9.13 -15.55
C LEU A 341 -5.88 -9.88 -16.17
N ARG A 342 -6.85 -9.15 -16.72
CA ARG A 342 -7.94 -9.71 -17.52
C ARG A 342 -7.74 -9.47 -19.01
N LEU A 343 -7.53 -10.53 -19.77
CA LEU A 343 -7.58 -10.49 -21.23
C LEU A 343 -9.01 -10.64 -21.73
N ASP A 344 -9.41 -9.71 -22.58
CA ASP A 344 -10.75 -9.68 -23.15
C ASP A 344 -10.73 -9.40 -24.66
N PHE A 345 -11.88 -9.38 -25.31
CA PHE A 345 -12.03 -8.91 -26.69
C PHE A 345 -12.75 -7.57 -26.73
N ARG A 346 -12.45 -6.77 -27.77
CA ARG A 346 -13.02 -5.43 -27.94
C ARG A 346 -14.54 -5.50 -28.15
N PRO A 347 -15.29 -4.52 -27.65
CA PRO A 347 -16.67 -4.30 -28.09
C PRO A 347 -16.73 -4.13 -29.61
N GLY A 348 -17.77 -4.65 -30.25
CA GLY A 348 -17.97 -4.40 -31.68
C GLY A 348 -18.22 -2.93 -31.96
N LEU A 349 -17.78 -2.47 -33.13
CA LEU A 349 -17.97 -1.11 -33.59
C LEU A 349 -19.08 -1.08 -34.64
N VAL A 350 -20.00 -0.13 -34.54
CA VAL A 350 -21.04 0.09 -35.55
C VAL A 350 -20.91 1.52 -36.07
N ALA A 351 -20.96 1.67 -37.38
CA ALA A 351 -21.08 2.95 -38.06
C ALA A 351 -22.21 2.87 -39.09
N MET A 352 -23.01 3.93 -39.17
CA MET A 352 -24.02 4.09 -40.21
C MET A 352 -23.56 5.10 -41.24
N THR A 353 -23.79 4.80 -42.51
CA THR A 353 -23.65 5.76 -43.63
C THR A 353 -24.93 5.75 -44.44
N ASP A 354 -25.23 6.87 -45.09
CA ASP A 354 -26.47 7.03 -45.86
C ASP A 354 -27.71 6.80 -44.96
N ASN A 355 -27.70 7.36 -43.74
CA ASN A 355 -28.78 7.23 -42.76
C ASN A 355 -30.01 8.10 -43.08
N LEU A 356 -29.98 8.83 -44.20
CA LEU A 356 -31.15 9.41 -44.86
C LEU A 356 -31.13 8.94 -46.32
N PHE A 357 -32.17 8.26 -46.77
CA PHE A 357 -32.20 7.69 -48.12
C PHE A 357 -33.61 7.62 -48.73
N ARG A 358 -33.68 7.54 -50.07
CA ARG A 358 -34.93 7.47 -50.84
C ARG A 358 -35.05 6.15 -51.60
N PRO A 359 -35.75 5.13 -51.06
CA PRO A 359 -35.76 3.79 -51.65
C PRO A 359 -36.39 3.73 -53.05
N LEU A 360 -37.35 4.62 -53.37
CA LEU A 360 -37.95 4.69 -54.72
C LEU A 360 -37.00 5.28 -55.78
N LYS A 361 -35.89 5.91 -55.35
CA LYS A 361 -34.82 6.36 -56.25
C LYS A 361 -33.68 5.34 -56.37
N GLY A 362 -33.78 4.20 -55.69
CA GLY A 362 -32.74 3.16 -55.65
C GLY A 362 -31.67 3.39 -54.58
N ASP A 363 -31.83 4.42 -53.72
CA ASP A 363 -30.90 4.64 -52.61
C ASP A 363 -31.04 3.52 -51.56
N THR A 364 -29.97 3.32 -50.78
CA THR A 364 -29.96 2.36 -49.66
C THR A 364 -29.24 2.95 -48.46
N SER A 365 -29.53 2.44 -47.27
CA SER A 365 -28.78 2.77 -46.05
C SER A 365 -27.76 1.67 -45.73
N LYS A 366 -26.55 2.07 -45.34
CA LYS A 366 -25.43 1.16 -45.10
C LYS A 366 -25.07 1.10 -43.63
N ILE A 367 -24.87 -0.13 -43.16
CA ILE A 367 -24.61 -0.47 -41.76
C ILE A 367 -23.28 -1.21 -41.71
N SER A 368 -22.23 -0.52 -41.31
CA SER A 368 -20.90 -1.11 -41.12
C SER A 368 -20.79 -1.63 -39.70
N ALA A 369 -20.67 -2.94 -39.54
CA ALA A 369 -20.41 -3.58 -38.25
C ALA A 369 -19.02 -4.23 -38.26
N THR A 370 -18.19 -3.88 -37.28
CA THR A 370 -16.89 -4.51 -37.05
C THR A 370 -16.97 -5.41 -35.82
N ILE A 371 -16.74 -6.70 -36.02
CA ILE A 371 -16.79 -7.72 -34.98
C ILE A 371 -15.36 -8.13 -34.62
N PHE A 372 -15.03 -8.12 -33.32
CA PHE A 372 -13.70 -8.46 -32.82
C PHE A 372 -13.61 -9.88 -32.23
N PHE A 373 -14.75 -10.55 -32.06
CA PHE A 373 -14.83 -11.93 -31.63
C PHE A 373 -16.02 -12.62 -32.30
N PRO A 374 -15.86 -13.80 -32.92
CA PRO A 374 -16.92 -14.45 -33.66
C PRO A 374 -18.17 -14.71 -32.81
N GLY A 375 -19.34 -14.58 -33.42
CA GLY A 375 -20.60 -14.88 -32.76
C GLY A 375 -21.81 -14.51 -33.61
N THR A 376 -23.00 -14.66 -33.05
CA THR A 376 -24.24 -14.32 -33.76
C THR A 376 -24.46 -12.81 -33.76
N VAL A 377 -24.70 -12.25 -34.94
CA VAL A 377 -25.12 -10.86 -35.13
C VAL A 377 -26.57 -10.82 -35.59
N THR A 378 -27.36 -9.93 -34.97
CA THR A 378 -28.72 -9.65 -35.40
C THR A 378 -28.88 -8.16 -35.69
N ILE A 379 -29.43 -7.84 -36.86
CA ILE A 379 -29.73 -6.48 -37.28
C ILE A 379 -31.21 -6.42 -37.59
N LYS A 380 -31.94 -5.65 -36.78
CA LYS A 380 -33.39 -5.51 -36.89
C LYS A 380 -33.76 -4.04 -36.98
N ILE A 381 -34.71 -3.75 -37.84
CA ILE A 381 -35.21 -2.40 -38.09
C ILE A 381 -36.62 -2.32 -37.53
N TYR A 382 -36.87 -1.28 -36.77
CA TYR A 382 -38.12 -1.03 -36.07
C TYR A 382 -38.68 0.33 -36.45
N ASP A 383 -40.00 0.46 -36.41
CA ASP A 383 -40.66 1.76 -36.40
C ASP A 383 -40.54 2.42 -35.00
N LEU A 384 -41.04 3.65 -34.87
CA LEU A 384 -41.02 4.39 -33.60
C LEU A 384 -41.92 3.80 -32.51
N ASN A 385 -42.89 2.96 -32.88
CA ASN A 385 -43.77 2.26 -31.95
C ASN A 385 -43.16 0.94 -31.46
N GLY A 386 -41.96 0.57 -31.95
CA GLY A 386 -41.29 -0.68 -31.63
C GLY A 386 -41.76 -1.88 -32.47
N GLY A 387 -42.58 -1.64 -33.49
CA GLY A 387 -42.98 -2.66 -34.47
C GLY A 387 -41.79 -3.09 -35.32
N LEU A 388 -41.59 -4.40 -35.49
CA LEU A 388 -40.52 -4.94 -36.35
C LEU A 388 -40.88 -4.70 -37.82
N VAL A 389 -40.01 -3.98 -38.53
CA VAL A 389 -40.17 -3.61 -39.95
C VAL A 389 -39.40 -4.59 -40.84
N ARG A 390 -38.16 -4.90 -40.47
CA ARG A 390 -37.26 -5.78 -41.23
C ARG A 390 -36.32 -6.54 -40.30
N ASN A 391 -36.21 -7.85 -40.48
CA ASN A 391 -35.09 -8.63 -39.95
C ASN A 391 -33.96 -8.64 -40.98
N LEU A 392 -33.10 -7.61 -40.96
CA LEU A 392 -32.10 -7.37 -42.00
C LEU A 392 -31.03 -8.47 -42.04
N TYR A 393 -30.60 -8.93 -40.86
CA TYR A 393 -29.63 -10.00 -40.74
C TYR A 393 -29.82 -10.74 -39.41
N ASN A 394 -29.68 -12.05 -39.43
CA ASN A 394 -29.65 -12.89 -38.23
C ASN A 394 -28.81 -14.13 -38.53
N GLY A 395 -27.54 -14.13 -38.12
CA GLY A 395 -26.63 -15.20 -38.46
C GLY A 395 -25.23 -15.06 -37.84
N PRO A 396 -24.35 -16.04 -38.09
CA PRO A 396 -22.98 -16.02 -37.60
C PRO A 396 -22.15 -14.95 -38.33
N ALA A 397 -21.42 -14.15 -37.57
CA ALA A 397 -20.42 -13.22 -38.08
C ALA A 397 -19.03 -13.59 -37.58
N GLY A 398 -18.06 -13.62 -38.50
CA GLY A 398 -16.64 -13.77 -38.18
C GLY A 398 -16.02 -12.45 -37.71
N THR A 399 -14.74 -12.51 -37.31
CA THR A 399 -13.96 -11.31 -37.01
C THR A 399 -13.73 -10.49 -38.28
N GLY A 400 -13.93 -9.16 -38.19
CA GLY A 400 -13.73 -8.24 -39.31
C GLY A 400 -14.89 -7.25 -39.48
N ALA A 401 -14.75 -6.39 -40.49
CA ALA A 401 -15.79 -5.43 -40.86
C ALA A 401 -16.69 -6.01 -41.96
N THR A 402 -18.01 -5.90 -41.76
CA THR A 402 -19.04 -6.31 -42.73
C THR A 402 -20.01 -5.16 -42.93
N VAL A 403 -20.41 -4.92 -44.19
CA VAL A 403 -21.43 -3.92 -44.53
C VAL A 403 -22.75 -4.63 -44.83
N TYR A 404 -23.79 -4.24 -44.11
CA TYR A 404 -25.17 -4.65 -44.37
C TYR A 404 -25.92 -3.48 -45.00
N THR A 405 -26.85 -3.78 -45.91
CA THR A 405 -27.54 -2.75 -46.68
C THR A 405 -29.03 -2.91 -46.54
N TRP A 406 -29.74 -1.86 -46.13
CA TRP A 406 -31.20 -1.83 -46.15
C TRP A 406 -31.72 -0.98 -47.30
N ASP A 407 -32.60 -1.58 -48.10
CA ASP A 407 -33.23 -1.01 -49.29
C ASP A 407 -34.57 -0.31 -49.01
N GLY A 408 -34.91 -0.11 -47.73
CA GLY A 408 -36.17 0.51 -47.34
C GLY A 408 -37.38 -0.41 -47.44
N ARG A 409 -37.20 -1.72 -47.65
CA ARG A 409 -38.32 -2.69 -47.69
C ARG A 409 -38.56 -3.38 -46.35
N THR A 410 -39.81 -3.80 -46.15
CA THR A 410 -40.24 -4.64 -45.03
C THR A 410 -39.86 -6.11 -45.25
N ASP A 411 -40.08 -6.99 -44.27
CA ASP A 411 -39.96 -8.45 -44.46
C ASP A 411 -40.95 -8.99 -45.51
N SER A 412 -42.10 -8.34 -45.71
CA SER A 412 -43.08 -8.68 -46.76
C SER A 412 -42.73 -8.12 -48.16
N GLY A 413 -41.57 -7.48 -48.30
CA GLY A 413 -41.09 -6.93 -49.57
C GLY A 413 -41.72 -5.59 -49.99
N GLN A 414 -42.62 -5.03 -49.17
CA GLN A 414 -43.24 -3.73 -49.43
C GLN A 414 -42.28 -2.59 -49.05
N VAL A 415 -42.36 -1.46 -49.75
CA VAL A 415 -41.59 -0.26 -49.39
C VAL A 415 -42.17 0.33 -48.11
N ALA A 416 -41.32 0.50 -47.10
CA ALA A 416 -41.70 1.09 -45.82
C ALA A 416 -42.14 2.56 -45.98
N ALA A 417 -42.96 3.06 -45.06
CA ALA A 417 -43.47 4.43 -45.11
C ALA A 417 -42.35 5.46 -44.89
N SER A 418 -42.53 6.69 -45.38
CA SER A 418 -41.63 7.79 -45.00
C SER A 418 -41.66 7.96 -43.48
N GLY A 419 -40.49 8.07 -42.85
CA GLY A 419 -40.43 8.20 -41.40
C GLY A 419 -39.05 7.93 -40.82
N LEU A 420 -38.98 8.03 -39.50
CA LEU A 420 -37.80 7.67 -38.72
C LEU A 420 -37.92 6.20 -38.27
N TYR A 421 -36.84 5.47 -38.45
CA TYR A 421 -36.68 4.06 -38.10
C TYR A 421 -35.53 3.90 -37.12
N LEU A 422 -35.64 2.90 -36.24
CA LEU A 422 -34.59 2.50 -35.32
C LEU A 422 -33.99 1.19 -35.79
N VAL A 423 -32.69 1.18 -36.02
CA VAL A 423 -31.96 -0.06 -36.26
C VAL A 423 -31.25 -0.50 -34.99
N ARG A 424 -31.46 -1.75 -34.60
CA ARG A 424 -30.77 -2.37 -33.47
C ARG A 424 -29.80 -3.41 -33.98
N ILE A 425 -28.53 -3.23 -33.66
CA ILE A 425 -27.45 -4.17 -33.96
C ILE A 425 -27.05 -4.84 -32.66
N LYS A 426 -27.29 -6.14 -32.55
CA LYS A 426 -26.76 -6.95 -31.45
C LYS A 426 -25.68 -7.90 -31.96
N GLY A 427 -24.63 -8.06 -31.18
CA GLY A 427 -23.57 -9.03 -31.39
C GLY A 427 -22.72 -9.20 -30.13
N PRO A 428 -21.61 -9.95 -30.21
CA PRO A 428 -20.66 -10.07 -29.11
C PRO A 428 -20.24 -8.68 -28.58
N LYS A 429 -20.55 -8.41 -27.30
CA LYS A 429 -20.32 -7.11 -26.63
C LYS A 429 -20.80 -5.89 -27.41
N THR A 430 -21.88 -6.05 -28.18
CA THR A 430 -22.45 -4.99 -29.02
C THR A 430 -23.98 -5.03 -28.86
N ASP A 431 -24.59 -3.93 -28.41
CA ASP A 431 -26.03 -3.69 -28.47
C ASP A 431 -26.24 -2.20 -28.75
N VAL A 432 -26.16 -1.85 -30.03
CA VAL A 432 -26.21 -0.47 -30.50
C VAL A 432 -27.56 -0.20 -31.15
N LYS A 433 -28.10 1.00 -30.93
CA LYS A 433 -29.33 1.47 -31.57
C LYS A 433 -29.01 2.75 -32.32
N GLU A 434 -29.32 2.77 -33.61
CA GLU A 434 -29.10 3.92 -34.49
C GLU A 434 -30.40 4.34 -35.18
N LYS A 435 -30.38 5.54 -35.75
CA LYS A 435 -31.52 6.16 -36.41
C LYS A 435 -31.32 6.17 -37.92
N ILE A 436 -32.35 5.78 -38.66
CA ILE A 436 -32.40 5.87 -40.13
C ILE A 436 -33.66 6.63 -40.53
N VAL A 437 -33.52 7.62 -41.41
CA VAL A 437 -34.62 8.37 -42.02
C VAL A 437 -34.87 7.85 -43.42
N LEU A 438 -36.10 7.42 -43.68
CA LEU A 438 -36.55 6.99 -44.99
C LEU A 438 -37.50 8.06 -45.54
N ILE A 439 -37.28 8.47 -46.79
CA ILE A 439 -38.17 9.38 -47.51
C ILE A 439 -38.61 8.69 -48.80
N LYS A 440 -39.87 8.27 -48.84
CA LYS A 440 -40.47 7.62 -50.00
C LYS A 440 -40.46 8.51 -51.23
#